data_AF-A0A1L9Q388-F1
#
_entry.id   AF-A0A1L9Q388-F1
#
_cell.length_a   1.000
_cell.length_b   1.000
_cell.length_c   1.000
_cell.angle_alpha   90.00
_cell.angle_beta   90.00
_cell.angle_gamma   90.00
#
_symmetry.space_group_name_H-M   'P 1'
#
loop_
_entity.id
_entity.type
_entity.pdbx_description
1 polymer ?
#
loop_
_entity_poly.entity_id
_entity_poly.type
_entity_poly.pdbx_seq_one_letter_code
_entity_poly.pdbx_strand_id
1 'polypeptide(L)'
;MPNLADAEACEDINNLPQCAANCLPGLFDCNGAQQALCAAEYEGITSCYERDCQLREYLYSMNITNAVCEIPPRSRHGTQIAVGSSFITLTTIIMGFRLAGRPPFSDSFGVDDVIGIVTFITAMVDTAMMIAGANIGWGTDMWALTQAQIITQMKFFYVGILFFYFSVSVSKLAILFFYLRIFTTRTFKRVTYGLIALCSAYSVAVVFQSAFDCTPASYYWTRFDGISEGTCLSYTAFKVMPPLNIALDVVVMLLPLPLLLKLNLPLAKKIRVISMFSVGILIIVAGILRLSHLYHSITTYNITYNGGEISYYGVIEGDVSVMCTCMPAIAALLKRLLPRCLAQ
;
A
#
# COMPACT_ATOMS: atom_id res chain seq x y z
N MET A 1 29.41 -38.84 -17.72
CA MET A 1 28.70 -39.25 -16.50
C MET A 1 27.91 -38.02 -16.07
N PRO A 2 26.58 -38.08 -15.95
CA PRO A 2 25.82 -36.94 -15.43
C PRO A 2 26.36 -36.60 -14.02
N ASN A 3 26.50 -35.30 -13.71
CA ASN A 3 26.90 -34.92 -12.36
C ASN A 3 25.80 -35.36 -11.38
N LEU A 4 26.16 -35.65 -10.12
CA LEU A 4 25.18 -35.98 -9.08
C LEU A 4 24.05 -34.94 -8.97
N ALA A 5 24.38 -33.66 -9.19
CA ALA A 5 23.41 -32.56 -9.24
C ALA A 5 22.43 -32.65 -10.42
N ASP A 6 22.88 -33.11 -11.60
CA ASP A 6 22.02 -33.28 -12.77
C ASP A 6 21.03 -34.45 -12.59
N ALA A 7 21.42 -35.47 -11.82
CA ALA A 7 20.57 -36.63 -11.54
C ALA A 7 19.44 -36.29 -10.56
N GLU A 8 19.73 -35.52 -9.51
CA GLU A 8 18.74 -35.03 -8.55
C GLU A 8 17.76 -34.04 -9.22
N ALA A 9 18.28 -33.11 -10.01
CA ALA A 9 17.45 -32.20 -10.81
C ALA A 9 16.51 -32.92 -11.79
N CYS A 10 16.97 -34.02 -12.38
CA CYS A 10 16.15 -34.85 -13.28
C CYS A 10 15.00 -35.55 -12.55
N GLU A 11 15.23 -36.05 -11.33
CA GLU A 11 14.17 -36.66 -10.51
C GLU A 11 13.10 -35.63 -10.15
N ASP A 12 13.51 -34.44 -9.75
CA ASP A 12 12.61 -33.34 -9.40
C ASP A 12 11.78 -32.85 -10.60
N ILE A 13 12.38 -32.72 -11.79
CA ILE A 13 11.67 -32.35 -13.02
C ILE A 13 10.63 -33.42 -13.39
N ASN A 14 10.94 -34.69 -13.20
CA ASN A 14 10.01 -35.79 -13.47
C ASN A 14 8.82 -35.83 -12.50
N ASN A 15 8.95 -35.22 -11.32
CA ASN A 15 7.87 -35.11 -10.33
C ASN A 15 6.94 -33.92 -10.56
N LEU A 16 7.18 -33.11 -11.60
CA LEU A 16 6.32 -31.97 -11.94
C LEU A 16 4.91 -32.42 -12.36
N PRO A 17 3.86 -31.64 -12.00
CA PRO A 17 2.50 -31.91 -12.43
C PRO A 17 2.38 -31.81 -13.96
N GLN A 18 1.40 -32.50 -14.54
CA GLN A 18 1.20 -32.56 -15.99
C GLN A 18 1.06 -31.18 -16.65
N CYS A 19 0.43 -30.23 -15.97
CA CYS A 19 0.30 -28.86 -16.47
C CYS A 19 1.68 -28.19 -16.68
N ALA A 20 2.63 -28.41 -15.77
CA ALA A 20 3.98 -27.87 -15.83
C ALA A 20 4.87 -28.66 -16.79
N ALA A 21 4.70 -29.98 -16.83
CA ALA A 21 5.39 -30.87 -17.77
C ALA A 21 5.16 -30.44 -19.24
N ASN A 22 3.94 -29.98 -19.58
CA ASN A 22 3.62 -29.48 -20.92
C ASN A 22 4.37 -28.20 -21.31
N CYS A 23 4.80 -27.42 -20.33
CA CYS A 23 5.58 -26.20 -20.53
C CYS A 23 7.09 -26.46 -20.73
N LEU A 24 7.55 -27.71 -20.53
CA LEU A 24 8.95 -28.11 -20.62
C LEU A 24 9.19 -29.19 -21.69
N PRO A 25 8.86 -28.94 -22.97
CA PRO A 25 9.00 -29.95 -24.02
C PRO A 25 10.48 -30.29 -24.25
N GLY A 26 10.84 -31.57 -24.07
CA GLY A 26 12.18 -32.08 -24.37
C GLY A 26 13.18 -32.05 -23.19
N LEU A 27 12.77 -31.56 -22.02
CA LEU A 27 13.60 -31.58 -20.80
C LEU A 27 13.60 -32.93 -20.06
N PHE A 28 12.77 -33.88 -20.49
CA PHE A 28 12.66 -35.23 -19.90
C PHE A 28 13.83 -36.17 -20.26
N ASP A 29 14.60 -35.86 -21.30
CA ASP A 29 15.76 -36.66 -21.70
C ASP A 29 16.99 -36.43 -20.79
N CYS A 30 16.87 -35.54 -19.79
CA CYS A 30 17.81 -35.25 -18.69
C CYS A 30 19.28 -34.94 -19.06
N ASN A 31 19.62 -34.92 -20.34
CA ASN A 31 20.93 -34.54 -20.83
C ASN A 31 21.09 -33.01 -20.79
N GLY A 32 21.76 -32.50 -19.75
CA GLY A 32 21.94 -31.06 -19.57
C GLY A 32 20.65 -30.31 -19.24
N ALA A 33 19.68 -30.99 -18.62
CA ALA A 33 18.36 -30.44 -18.31
C ALA A 33 18.44 -29.23 -17.37
N GLN A 34 19.30 -29.27 -16.35
CA GLN A 34 19.53 -28.11 -15.48
C GLN A 34 19.98 -26.89 -16.29
N GLN A 35 20.96 -27.07 -17.18
CA GLN A 35 21.51 -25.96 -17.95
C GLN A 35 20.53 -25.44 -19.03
N ALA A 36 19.72 -26.32 -19.63
CA ALA A 36 18.67 -25.93 -20.57
C ALA A 36 17.51 -25.18 -19.88
N LEU A 37 17.09 -25.64 -18.69
CA LEU A 37 16.03 -25.02 -17.88
C LEU A 37 16.39 -23.58 -17.47
N CYS A 38 17.67 -23.35 -17.11
CA CYS A 38 18.10 -22.10 -16.50
C CYS A 38 18.72 -21.06 -17.47
N ALA A 39 19.01 -21.40 -18.74
CA ALA A 39 19.82 -20.54 -19.63
C ALA A 39 19.05 -19.53 -20.52
N ALA A 40 17.78 -19.77 -20.88
CA ALA A 40 17.09 -18.86 -21.82
C ALA A 40 15.55 -18.79 -21.74
N GLU A 41 14.90 -19.69 -21.00
CA GLU A 41 13.44 -19.87 -21.09
C GLU A 41 12.70 -19.67 -19.77
N TYR A 42 13.40 -19.27 -18.70
CA TYR A 42 12.83 -19.16 -17.35
C TYR A 42 11.60 -18.22 -17.27
N GLU A 43 11.63 -17.05 -17.95
CA GLU A 43 10.46 -16.17 -18.02
C GLU A 43 9.31 -16.78 -18.83
N GLY A 44 9.63 -17.49 -19.93
CA GLY A 44 8.65 -18.19 -20.75
C GLY A 44 7.95 -19.32 -19.98
N ILE A 45 8.72 -20.13 -19.26
CA ILE A 45 8.24 -21.21 -18.39
C ILE A 45 7.36 -20.65 -17.28
N THR A 46 7.79 -19.59 -16.61
CA THR A 46 6.99 -18.93 -15.56
C THR A 46 5.64 -18.49 -16.12
N SER A 47 5.63 -17.84 -17.29
CA SER A 47 4.38 -17.39 -17.93
C SER A 47 3.47 -18.53 -18.40
N CYS A 48 4.05 -19.70 -18.74
CA CYS A 48 3.31 -20.89 -19.10
C CYS A 48 2.68 -21.55 -17.87
N TYR A 49 3.43 -21.71 -16.77
CA TYR A 49 2.88 -22.20 -15.51
C TYR A 49 1.76 -21.29 -15.00
N GLU A 50 1.89 -19.97 -15.11
CA GLU A 50 0.82 -19.03 -14.71
C GLU A 50 -0.46 -19.19 -15.55
N ARG A 51 -0.35 -19.64 -16.81
CA ARG A 51 -1.49 -19.79 -17.70
C ARG A 51 -2.19 -21.14 -17.55
N ASP A 52 -1.41 -22.21 -17.45
CA ASP A 52 -1.91 -23.56 -17.67
C ASP A 52 -2.02 -24.39 -16.36
N CYS A 53 -1.41 -23.94 -15.26
CA CYS A 53 -1.49 -24.61 -13.95
C CYS A 53 -2.44 -23.91 -12.97
N GLN A 54 -3.07 -24.70 -12.09
CA GLN A 54 -3.74 -24.13 -10.92
C GLN A 54 -2.72 -23.56 -9.92
N LEU A 55 -3.16 -22.63 -9.06
CA LEU A 55 -2.26 -21.94 -8.12
C LEU A 55 -1.38 -22.90 -7.28
N ARG A 56 -1.93 -24.01 -6.79
CA ARG A 56 -1.15 -24.98 -5.99
C ARG A 56 -0.07 -25.67 -6.80
N GLU A 57 -0.41 -26.10 -8.01
CA GLU A 57 0.53 -26.75 -8.95
C GLU A 57 1.58 -25.76 -9.45
N TYR A 58 1.18 -24.51 -9.71
CA TYR A 58 2.08 -23.41 -10.04
C TYR A 58 3.13 -23.19 -8.94
N LEU A 59 2.70 -23.05 -7.68
CA LEU A 59 3.63 -22.80 -6.57
C LEU A 59 4.61 -23.97 -6.37
N TYR A 60 4.12 -25.21 -6.48
CA TYR A 60 4.96 -26.41 -6.40
C TYR A 60 5.98 -26.45 -7.55
N SER A 61 5.52 -26.23 -8.78
CA SER A 61 6.38 -26.26 -9.98
C SER A 61 7.43 -25.15 -9.95
N MET A 62 7.06 -23.96 -9.49
CA MET A 62 7.99 -22.85 -9.29
C MET A 62 9.01 -23.15 -8.21
N ASN A 63 8.62 -23.77 -7.08
CA ASN A 63 9.57 -24.13 -6.02
C ASN A 63 10.64 -25.10 -6.54
N ILE A 64 10.22 -26.17 -7.22
CA ILE A 64 11.14 -27.14 -7.84
C ILE A 64 12.02 -26.48 -8.89
N THR A 65 11.43 -25.77 -9.85
CA THR A 65 12.17 -25.14 -10.96
C THR A 65 13.22 -24.16 -10.44
N ASN A 66 12.91 -23.41 -9.39
CA ASN A 66 13.86 -22.50 -8.75
C ASN A 66 14.94 -23.22 -7.93
N ALA A 67 14.59 -24.31 -7.25
CA ALA A 67 15.54 -25.13 -6.52
C ALA A 67 16.59 -25.74 -7.47
N VAL A 68 16.15 -26.30 -8.60
CA VAL A 68 17.02 -26.87 -9.65
C VAL A 68 17.96 -25.81 -10.24
N CYS A 69 17.44 -24.59 -10.47
CA CYS A 69 18.25 -23.49 -10.98
C CYS A 69 19.06 -22.74 -9.91
N GLU A 70 19.01 -23.18 -8.65
CA GLU A 70 19.64 -22.51 -7.51
C GLU A 70 19.28 -21.01 -7.41
N ILE A 71 18.07 -20.64 -7.83
CA ILE A 71 17.60 -19.26 -7.80
C ILE A 71 17.03 -18.98 -6.39
N PRO A 72 17.68 -18.12 -5.60
CA PRO A 72 17.19 -17.82 -4.26
C PRO A 72 15.87 -17.05 -4.33
N PRO A 73 14.96 -17.25 -3.37
CA PRO A 73 13.71 -16.50 -3.32
C PRO A 73 13.99 -15.02 -3.11
N ARG A 74 13.36 -14.17 -3.92
CA ARG A 74 13.47 -12.73 -3.77
C ARG A 74 12.66 -12.33 -2.54
N SER A 75 13.25 -11.47 -1.70
CA SER A 75 12.60 -10.95 -0.51
C SER A 75 12.78 -9.45 -0.39
N ARG A 76 11.67 -8.76 -0.09
CA ARG A 76 11.62 -7.32 0.21
C ARG A 76 11.50 -7.06 1.71
N HIS A 77 11.81 -8.06 2.53
CA HIS A 77 11.70 -7.97 3.98
C HIS A 77 12.49 -6.75 4.53
N GLY A 78 13.77 -6.62 4.18
CA GLY A 78 14.61 -5.52 4.65
C GLY A 78 14.05 -4.14 4.27
N THR A 79 13.56 -3.98 3.04
CA THR A 79 12.95 -2.72 2.57
C THR A 79 11.70 -2.37 3.35
N GLN A 80 10.82 -3.34 3.60
CA GLN A 80 9.59 -3.11 4.35
C GLN A 80 9.85 -2.74 5.81
N ILE A 81 10.78 -3.43 6.47
CA ILE A 81 11.18 -3.09 7.84
C ILE A 81 11.81 -1.70 7.90
N ALA A 82 12.69 -1.37 6.94
CA ALA A 82 13.34 -0.07 6.87
C ALA A 82 12.33 1.07 6.64
N VAL A 83 11.43 0.94 5.66
CA VAL A 83 10.37 1.92 5.37
C VAL A 83 9.43 2.04 6.56
N GLY A 84 8.88 0.93 7.05
CA GLY A 84 7.94 0.93 8.17
C GLY A 84 8.53 1.57 9.42
N SER A 85 9.75 1.18 9.82
CA SER A 85 10.41 1.72 11.01
C SER A 85 10.78 3.20 10.87
N SER A 86 11.15 3.64 9.66
CA SER A 86 11.49 5.05 9.41
C SER A 86 10.25 5.94 9.45
N PHE A 87 9.19 5.56 8.75
CA PHE A 87 7.96 6.35 8.67
C PHE A 87 7.19 6.33 10.00
N ILE A 88 7.10 5.20 10.69
CA ILE A 88 6.44 5.14 12.01
C ILE A 88 7.11 6.10 13.01
N THR A 89 8.45 6.14 13.01
CA THR A 89 9.24 7.02 13.89
C THR A 89 9.02 8.48 13.51
N LEU A 90 9.15 8.81 12.22
CA LEU A 90 9.00 10.17 11.72
C LEU A 90 7.58 10.71 11.96
N THR A 91 6.55 9.94 11.64
CA THR A 91 5.15 10.32 11.86
C THR A 91 4.87 10.51 13.35
N THR A 92 5.39 9.64 14.22
CA THR A 92 5.23 9.77 15.67
C THR A 92 5.85 11.06 16.21
N ILE A 93 7.06 11.41 15.77
CA ILE A 93 7.72 12.67 16.15
C ILE A 93 6.89 13.87 15.70
N ILE A 94 6.42 13.86 14.45
CA ILE A 94 5.61 14.95 13.86
C ILE A 94 4.27 15.11 14.59
N MET A 95 3.61 14.00 14.93
CA MET A 95 2.39 14.01 15.75
C MET A 95 2.69 14.53 17.17
N GLY A 96 3.82 14.14 17.75
CA GLY A 96 4.30 14.68 19.02
C GLY A 96 4.42 16.20 19.01
N PHE A 97 4.98 16.79 17.94
CA PHE A 97 5.04 18.25 17.79
C PHE A 97 3.66 18.90 17.66
N ARG A 98 2.72 18.25 16.95
CA ARG A 98 1.32 18.73 16.88
C ARG A 98 0.70 18.79 18.27
N LEU A 99 0.81 17.71 19.06
CA LEU A 99 0.24 17.63 20.40
C LEU A 99 0.95 18.57 21.39
N ALA A 100 2.27 18.76 21.28
CA ALA A 100 2.99 19.72 22.10
C ALA A 100 2.55 21.17 21.80
N GLY A 101 2.27 21.49 20.54
CA GLY A 101 1.80 22.83 20.14
C GLY A 101 0.33 23.11 20.47
N ARG A 102 -0.48 22.06 20.61
CA ARG A 102 -1.91 22.10 20.97
C ARG A 102 -2.24 20.93 21.90
N PRO A 103 -1.88 21.02 23.18
CA PRO A 103 -2.08 19.92 24.10
C PRO A 103 -3.57 19.59 24.24
N PRO A 104 -3.92 18.31 24.46
CA PRO A 104 -5.28 17.91 24.78
C PRO A 104 -5.81 18.76 25.93
N PHE A 105 -7.09 19.11 25.89
CA PHE A 105 -7.76 19.94 26.91
C PHE A 105 -7.35 21.43 26.96
N SER A 106 -6.56 21.92 25.99
CA SER A 106 -6.35 23.36 25.78
C SER A 106 -7.48 23.99 24.95
N ASP A 107 -7.78 25.27 25.16
CA ASP A 107 -8.68 26.08 24.30
C ASP A 107 -8.31 26.05 22.80
N SER A 108 -7.05 25.70 22.49
CA SER A 108 -6.56 25.59 21.12
C SER A 108 -6.85 24.25 20.45
N PHE A 109 -7.24 23.23 21.21
CA PHE A 109 -7.55 21.88 20.74
C PHE A 109 -8.90 21.86 20.04
N GLY A 110 -8.92 21.39 18.79
CA GLY A 110 -10.14 21.36 17.97
C GLY A 110 -10.46 19.98 17.42
N VAL A 111 -11.59 19.90 16.71
CA VAL A 111 -12.03 18.68 15.99
C VAL A 111 -10.96 18.18 15.01
N ASP A 112 -10.24 19.09 14.36
CA ASP A 112 -9.09 18.80 13.49
C ASP A 112 -7.98 18.01 14.22
N ASP A 113 -7.76 18.28 15.51
CA ASP A 113 -6.75 17.58 16.31
C ASP A 113 -7.20 16.15 16.64
N VAL A 114 -8.50 15.95 16.95
CA VAL A 114 -9.09 14.60 17.14
C VAL A 114 -9.00 13.78 15.85
N ILE A 115 -9.38 14.37 14.72
CA ILE A 115 -9.31 13.70 13.40
C ILE A 115 -7.85 13.34 13.08
N GLY A 116 -6.89 14.23 13.37
CA GLY A 116 -5.47 13.95 13.20
C GLY A 116 -4.98 12.77 14.05
N ILE A 117 -5.37 12.69 15.33
CA ILE A 117 -5.03 11.56 16.22
C ILE A 117 -5.63 10.25 15.70
N VAL A 118 -6.90 10.26 15.28
CA VAL A 118 -7.57 9.08 14.72
C VAL A 118 -6.83 8.60 13.46
N THR A 119 -6.51 9.53 12.55
CA THR A 119 -5.75 9.25 11.32
C THR A 119 -4.41 8.61 11.65
N PHE A 120 -3.68 9.18 12.61
CA PHE A 120 -2.40 8.64 13.09
C PHE A 120 -2.54 7.22 13.62
N ILE A 121 -3.47 6.96 14.54
CA ILE A 121 -3.67 5.62 15.11
C ILE A 121 -3.94 4.61 13.99
N THR A 122 -4.81 4.96 13.03
CA THR A 122 -5.12 4.06 11.92
C THR A 122 -3.94 3.83 10.98
N ALA A 123 -3.12 4.84 10.71
CA ALA A 123 -1.88 4.69 9.95
C ALA A 123 -0.86 3.80 10.68
N MET A 124 -0.72 3.95 12.01
CA MET A 124 0.17 3.10 12.81
C MET A 124 -0.25 1.64 12.79
N VAL A 125 -1.56 1.36 12.82
CA VAL A 125 -2.06 -0.02 12.69
C VAL A 125 -1.68 -0.60 11.33
N ASP A 126 -1.90 0.13 10.22
CA ASP A 126 -1.49 -0.31 8.88
C ASP A 126 0.02 -0.61 8.82
N THR A 127 0.86 0.32 9.26
CA THR A 127 2.33 0.15 9.30
C THR A 127 2.75 -1.05 10.16
N ALA A 128 2.10 -1.25 11.32
CA ALA A 128 2.36 -2.40 12.18
C ALA A 128 1.93 -3.73 11.53
N MET A 129 0.78 -3.77 10.85
CA MET A 129 0.34 -4.96 10.11
C MET A 129 1.29 -5.30 8.97
N MET A 130 1.81 -4.30 8.24
CA MET A 130 2.81 -4.52 7.20
C MET A 130 4.09 -5.12 7.78
N ILE A 131 4.62 -4.57 8.88
CA ILE A 131 5.83 -5.08 9.56
C ILE A 131 5.60 -6.53 10.04
N ALA A 132 4.45 -6.80 10.67
CA ALA A 132 4.08 -8.14 11.12
C ALA A 132 3.99 -9.13 9.95
N GLY A 133 3.36 -8.74 8.84
CA GLY A 133 3.29 -9.53 7.62
C GLY A 133 4.68 -9.79 7.01
N ALA A 134 5.55 -8.78 6.98
CA ALA A 134 6.91 -8.89 6.45
C ALA A 134 7.77 -9.89 7.22
N ASN A 135 7.56 -10.02 8.54
CA ASN A 135 8.24 -11.01 9.38
C ASN A 135 7.79 -12.46 9.07
N ILE A 136 6.63 -12.65 8.45
CA ILE A 136 6.08 -13.98 8.12
C ILE A 136 6.45 -14.42 6.71
N GLY A 137 6.53 -13.47 5.78
CA GLY A 137 6.80 -13.75 4.36
C GLY A 137 6.27 -12.69 3.40
N TRP A 138 5.55 -11.66 3.87
CA TRP A 138 4.99 -10.64 2.98
C TRP A 138 6.10 -9.92 2.21
N GLY A 139 5.95 -9.77 0.89
CA GLY A 139 7.00 -9.27 0.01
C GLY A 139 8.12 -10.28 -0.31
N THR A 140 7.92 -11.57 -0.01
CA THR A 140 8.79 -12.67 -0.48
C THR A 140 8.06 -13.45 -1.59
N ASP A 141 8.81 -14.06 -2.50
CA ASP A 141 8.26 -14.92 -3.55
C ASP A 141 7.33 -15.99 -2.96
N MET A 142 6.09 -16.03 -3.46
CA MET A 142 5.02 -16.83 -2.87
C MET A 142 5.30 -18.34 -2.89
N TRP A 143 6.03 -18.83 -3.89
CA TRP A 143 6.39 -20.24 -4.04
C TRP A 143 7.37 -20.74 -2.95
N ALA A 144 8.08 -19.83 -2.29
CA ALA A 144 9.02 -20.14 -1.22
C ALA A 144 8.39 -20.18 0.17
N LEU A 145 7.07 -19.92 0.26
CA LEU A 145 6.35 -19.82 1.52
C LEU A 145 5.49 -21.05 1.76
N THR A 146 5.38 -21.45 3.03
CA THR A 146 4.41 -22.47 3.43
C THR A 146 2.98 -21.92 3.34
N GLN A 147 2.01 -22.81 3.14
CA GLN A 147 0.60 -22.44 3.09
C GLN A 147 0.15 -21.69 4.36
N ALA A 148 0.64 -22.08 5.54
CA ALA A 148 0.34 -21.41 6.79
C ALA A 148 0.89 -19.97 6.85
N GLN A 149 2.11 -19.74 6.33
CA GLN A 149 2.66 -18.39 6.20
C GLN A 149 1.82 -17.54 5.26
N ILE A 150 1.42 -18.10 4.10
CA ILE A 150 0.57 -17.41 3.12
C ILE A 150 -0.76 -16.99 3.73
N ILE A 151 -1.45 -17.89 4.45
CA ILE A 151 -2.72 -17.56 5.07
C ILE A 151 -2.54 -16.48 6.15
N THR A 152 -1.49 -16.59 6.96
CA THR A 152 -1.27 -15.69 8.10
C THR A 152 -0.88 -14.28 7.63
N GLN A 153 0.03 -14.15 6.67
CA GLN A 153 0.37 -12.85 6.09
C GLN A 153 -0.82 -12.19 5.38
N MET A 154 -1.69 -12.97 4.73
CA MET A 154 -2.89 -12.44 4.06
C MET A 154 -3.90 -11.88 5.06
N LYS A 155 -3.99 -12.45 6.27
CA LYS A 155 -4.79 -11.86 7.36
C LYS A 155 -4.24 -10.51 7.80
N PHE A 156 -2.91 -10.39 7.95
CA PHE A 156 -2.28 -9.11 8.28
C PHE A 156 -2.51 -8.07 7.18
N PHE A 157 -2.33 -8.47 5.91
CA PHE A 157 -2.59 -7.59 4.77
C PHE A 157 -4.05 -7.14 4.70
N TYR A 158 -5.00 -8.05 4.93
CA TYR A 158 -6.43 -7.74 4.99
C TYR A 158 -6.77 -6.71 6.07
N VAL A 159 -6.19 -6.83 7.26
CA VAL A 159 -6.40 -5.82 8.31
C VAL A 159 -5.71 -4.51 7.93
N GLY A 160 -4.46 -4.56 7.47
CA GLY A 160 -3.68 -3.38 7.07
C GLY A 160 -4.41 -2.54 6.02
N ILE A 161 -4.91 -3.17 4.95
CA ILE A 161 -5.57 -2.45 3.85
C ILE A 161 -6.84 -1.71 4.29
N LEU A 162 -7.59 -2.24 5.26
CA LEU A 162 -8.76 -1.55 5.84
C LEU A 162 -8.35 -0.29 6.58
N PHE A 163 -7.33 -0.39 7.42
CA PHE A 163 -6.81 0.74 8.20
C PHE A 163 -6.11 1.77 7.31
N PHE A 164 -5.44 1.34 6.24
CA PHE A 164 -4.89 2.19 5.21
C PHE A 164 -5.97 3.06 4.54
N TYR A 165 -7.03 2.43 4.01
CA TYR A 165 -8.10 3.17 3.32
C TYR A 165 -8.84 4.11 4.27
N PHE A 166 -9.01 3.70 5.53
CA PHE A 166 -9.59 4.55 6.56
C PHE A 166 -8.69 5.75 6.87
N SER A 167 -7.39 5.53 7.09
CA SER A 167 -6.38 6.57 7.32
C SER A 167 -6.38 7.62 6.21
N VAL A 168 -6.20 7.18 4.95
CA VAL A 168 -6.13 8.07 3.78
C VAL A 168 -7.45 8.81 3.53
N SER A 169 -8.58 8.20 3.90
CA SER A 169 -9.90 8.83 3.82
C SER A 169 -10.08 9.94 4.87
N VAL A 170 -9.75 9.63 6.11
CA VAL A 170 -9.94 10.55 7.24
C VAL A 170 -8.97 11.73 7.15
N SER A 171 -7.76 11.52 6.61
CA SER A 171 -6.79 12.59 6.37
C SER A 171 -7.31 13.65 5.37
N LYS A 172 -7.93 13.22 4.26
CA LYS A 172 -8.58 14.11 3.28
C LYS A 172 -9.67 14.97 3.95
N LEU A 173 -10.51 14.35 4.79
CA LEU A 173 -11.54 15.06 5.53
C LEU A 173 -10.94 16.07 6.50
N ALA A 174 -9.85 15.72 7.21
CA ALA A 174 -9.13 16.64 8.08
C ALA A 174 -8.69 17.92 7.33
N ILE A 175 -8.07 17.74 6.15
CA ILE A 175 -7.62 18.84 5.29
C ILE A 175 -8.80 19.73 4.86
N LEU A 176 -9.92 19.14 4.47
CA LEU A 176 -11.11 19.88 4.06
C LEU A 176 -11.74 20.66 5.22
N PHE A 177 -11.85 20.08 6.41
CA PHE A 177 -12.30 20.79 7.62
C PHE A 177 -11.36 21.92 8.00
N PHE A 178 -10.05 21.71 7.87
CA PHE A 178 -9.06 22.75 8.05
C PHE A 178 -9.25 23.92 7.07
N TYR A 179 -9.56 23.64 5.80
CA TYR A 179 -9.86 24.67 4.81
C TYR A 179 -11.10 25.48 5.16
N LEU A 180 -12.18 24.86 5.67
CA LEU A 180 -13.37 25.57 6.15
C LEU A 180 -13.06 26.53 7.31
N ARG A 181 -12.03 26.22 8.11
CA ARG A 181 -11.58 27.08 9.23
C ARG A 181 -10.75 28.27 8.75
N ILE A 182 -9.93 28.10 7.71
CA ILE A 182 -9.07 29.18 7.19
C ILE A 182 -9.85 30.16 6.32
N PHE A 183 -10.67 29.64 5.41
CA PHE A 183 -11.30 30.40 4.36
C PHE A 183 -12.76 30.69 4.70
N THR A 184 -13.13 31.97 4.68
CA THR A 184 -14.47 32.43 5.07
C THR A 184 -15.39 32.70 3.89
N THR A 185 -14.87 32.69 2.65
CA THR A 185 -15.61 32.97 1.42
C THR A 185 -16.74 31.98 1.20
N ARG A 186 -17.97 32.49 0.96
CA ARG A 186 -19.18 31.65 0.81
C ARG A 186 -19.05 30.61 -0.31
N THR A 187 -18.55 31.01 -1.47
CA THR A 187 -18.36 30.11 -2.63
C THR A 187 -17.37 28.99 -2.30
N PHE A 188 -16.26 29.34 -1.65
CA PHE A 188 -15.25 28.36 -1.24
C PHE A 188 -15.86 27.35 -0.26
N LYS A 189 -16.55 27.80 0.79
CA LYS A 189 -17.22 26.91 1.74
C LYS A 189 -18.21 25.96 1.07
N ARG A 190 -19.00 26.46 0.11
CA ARG A 190 -20.00 25.64 -0.60
C ARG A 190 -19.34 24.52 -1.41
N VAL A 191 -18.24 24.83 -2.11
CA VAL A 191 -17.43 23.82 -2.83
C VAL A 191 -16.79 22.83 -1.85
N THR A 192 -16.20 23.31 -0.75
CA THR A 192 -15.58 22.45 0.26
C THR A 192 -16.58 21.49 0.90
N TYR A 193 -17.80 21.93 1.21
CA TYR A 193 -18.85 21.02 1.72
C TYR A 193 -19.25 19.96 0.69
N GLY A 194 -19.31 20.32 -0.60
CA GLY A 194 -19.53 19.35 -1.68
C GLY A 194 -18.42 18.30 -1.76
N LEU A 195 -17.15 18.72 -1.62
CA LEU A 195 -16.01 17.80 -1.58
C LEU A 195 -16.01 16.93 -0.33
N ILE A 196 -16.40 17.46 0.84
CA ILE A 196 -16.57 16.66 2.06
C ILE A 196 -17.58 15.55 1.80
N ALA A 197 -18.75 15.87 1.25
CA ALA A 197 -19.77 14.87 0.95
C ALA A 197 -19.25 13.80 -0.05
N LEU A 198 -18.55 14.22 -1.10
CA LEU A 198 -17.98 13.32 -2.09
C LEU A 198 -16.90 12.42 -1.50
N CYS A 199 -15.94 12.99 -0.76
CA CYS A 199 -14.89 12.23 -0.08
C CYS A 199 -15.49 11.26 0.94
N SER A 200 -16.44 11.68 1.77
CA SER A 200 -17.10 10.79 2.73
C SER A 200 -17.84 9.64 2.04
N ALA A 201 -18.55 9.90 0.94
CA ALA A 201 -19.22 8.85 0.17
C ALA A 201 -18.20 7.85 -0.42
N TYR A 202 -17.11 8.34 -0.99
CA TYR A 202 -16.01 7.50 -1.48
C TYR A 202 -15.38 6.67 -0.35
N SER A 203 -15.11 7.28 0.80
CA SER A 203 -14.51 6.62 1.97
C SER A 203 -15.37 5.46 2.49
N VAL A 204 -16.69 5.68 2.60
CA VAL A 204 -17.62 4.62 2.97
C VAL A 204 -17.59 3.52 1.90
N ALA A 205 -17.70 3.87 0.62
CA ALA A 205 -17.69 2.89 -0.45
C ALA A 205 -16.42 2.02 -0.47
N VAL A 206 -15.23 2.62 -0.37
CA VAL A 206 -13.97 1.88 -0.45
C VAL A 206 -13.70 1.03 0.79
N VAL A 207 -14.08 1.49 1.99
CA VAL A 207 -13.91 0.69 3.23
C VAL A 207 -14.87 -0.49 3.23
N PHE A 208 -16.13 -0.28 2.84
CA PHE A 208 -17.10 -1.38 2.74
C PHE A 208 -16.71 -2.36 1.63
N GLN A 209 -16.28 -1.87 0.47
CA GLN A 209 -15.77 -2.74 -0.60
C GLN A 209 -14.60 -3.57 -0.08
N SER A 210 -13.58 -2.95 0.52
CA SER A 210 -12.40 -3.67 1.03
C SER A 210 -12.73 -4.68 2.12
N ALA A 211 -13.72 -4.37 2.98
CA ALA A 211 -14.16 -5.29 4.06
C ALA A 211 -14.98 -6.48 3.53
N PHE A 212 -15.64 -6.31 2.39
CA PHE A 212 -16.50 -7.32 1.77
C PHE A 212 -16.00 -7.69 0.38
N ASP A 213 -14.68 -7.63 0.18
CA ASP A 213 -14.05 -7.99 -1.10
C ASP A 213 -14.29 -9.45 -1.45
N CYS A 214 -14.48 -10.31 -0.44
CA CYS A 214 -14.84 -11.71 -0.62
C CYS A 214 -16.08 -12.07 0.19
N THR A 215 -16.83 -13.05 -0.29
CA THR A 215 -18.01 -13.63 0.36
C THR A 215 -17.79 -15.13 0.55
N PRO A 216 -17.68 -15.61 1.80
CA PRO A 216 -17.57 -14.84 3.06
C PRO A 216 -16.25 -14.05 3.13
N ALA A 217 -16.17 -13.02 3.99
CA ALA A 217 -14.96 -12.18 4.13
C ALA A 217 -13.71 -12.99 4.47
N SER A 218 -13.86 -14.10 5.21
CA SER A 218 -12.79 -15.03 5.52
C SER A 218 -12.14 -15.68 4.30
N TYR A 219 -12.89 -15.78 3.20
CA TYR A 219 -12.39 -16.31 1.95
C TYR A 219 -11.22 -15.52 1.37
N TYR A 220 -11.06 -14.25 1.77
CA TYR A 220 -9.91 -13.44 1.38
C TYR A 220 -8.56 -14.12 1.68
N TRP A 221 -8.42 -14.69 2.87
CA TRP A 221 -7.21 -15.41 3.28
C TRP A 221 -7.35 -16.93 3.18
N THR A 222 -8.56 -17.49 3.27
CA THR A 222 -8.72 -18.95 3.20
C THR A 222 -8.73 -19.48 1.77
N ARG A 223 -8.92 -18.67 0.72
CA ARG A 223 -8.78 -19.13 -0.69
C ARG A 223 -7.46 -19.83 -1.04
N PHE A 224 -6.43 -19.69 -0.20
CA PHE A 224 -5.14 -20.32 -0.36
C PHE A 224 -5.03 -21.70 0.32
N ASP A 225 -6.04 -22.12 1.09
CA ASP A 225 -6.09 -23.45 1.73
C ASP A 225 -6.42 -24.59 0.73
N GLY A 226 -7.08 -24.25 -0.39
CA GLY A 226 -7.52 -25.19 -1.43
C GLY A 226 -8.77 -26.00 -1.06
N ILE A 227 -9.45 -25.66 0.03
CA ILE A 227 -10.62 -26.37 0.60
C ILE A 227 -11.80 -25.43 0.74
N SER A 228 -11.54 -24.19 1.14
CA SER A 228 -12.56 -23.16 1.31
C SER A 228 -13.20 -22.79 -0.01
N GLU A 229 -14.52 -22.64 -0.01
CA GLU A 229 -15.29 -22.13 -1.14
C GLU A 229 -15.76 -20.71 -0.87
N GLY A 230 -15.79 -19.90 -1.92
CA GLY A 230 -16.25 -18.52 -1.85
C GLY A 230 -16.01 -17.78 -3.16
N THR A 231 -16.48 -16.55 -3.21
CA THR A 231 -16.27 -15.67 -4.37
C THR A 231 -15.74 -14.32 -3.92
N CYS A 232 -14.84 -13.74 -4.70
CA CYS A 232 -14.36 -12.38 -4.49
C CYS A 232 -14.86 -11.45 -5.59
N LEU A 233 -14.99 -10.17 -5.27
CA LEU A 233 -15.32 -9.11 -6.20
C LEU A 233 -14.38 -9.14 -7.40
N SER A 234 -14.96 -8.89 -8.58
CA SER A 234 -14.23 -8.83 -9.83
C SER A 234 -13.11 -7.78 -9.78
N TYR A 235 -12.02 -8.09 -10.49
CA TYR A 235 -10.89 -7.19 -10.73
C TYR A 235 -11.28 -5.78 -11.17
N THR A 236 -12.48 -5.58 -11.75
CA THR A 236 -12.99 -4.27 -12.15
C THR A 236 -13.05 -3.27 -10.99
N ALA A 237 -13.46 -3.69 -9.79
CA ALA A 237 -13.53 -2.79 -8.63
C ALA A 237 -12.14 -2.24 -8.25
N PHE A 238 -11.13 -3.12 -8.27
CA PHE A 238 -9.73 -2.76 -8.02
C PHE A 238 -9.14 -1.82 -9.06
N LYS A 239 -9.70 -1.75 -10.28
CA LYS A 239 -9.24 -0.81 -11.32
C LYS A 239 -9.84 0.60 -11.16
N VAL A 240 -11.04 0.72 -10.60
CA VAL A 240 -11.79 1.98 -10.58
C VAL A 240 -11.53 2.81 -9.32
N MET A 241 -11.47 2.17 -8.15
CA MET A 241 -11.37 2.91 -6.88
C MET A 241 -10.02 3.63 -6.69
N PRO A 242 -8.85 3.01 -6.95
CA PRO A 242 -7.58 3.68 -6.71
C PRO A 242 -7.34 4.93 -7.58
N PRO A 243 -7.66 4.97 -8.88
CA PRO A 243 -7.59 6.22 -9.65
C PRO A 243 -8.50 7.32 -9.10
N LEU A 244 -9.69 6.96 -8.60
CA LEU A 244 -10.60 7.91 -7.96
C LEU A 244 -10.01 8.46 -6.65
N ASN A 245 -9.31 7.63 -5.86
CA ASN A 245 -8.59 8.11 -4.67
C ASN A 245 -7.61 9.23 -5.03
N ILE A 246 -6.75 8.97 -6.04
CA ILE A 246 -5.74 9.92 -6.50
C ILE A 246 -6.39 11.18 -7.07
N ALA A 247 -7.48 11.03 -7.84
CA ALA A 247 -8.23 12.17 -8.36
C ALA A 247 -8.79 13.04 -7.23
N LEU A 248 -9.31 12.43 -6.16
CA LEU A 248 -9.76 13.15 -4.97
C LEU A 248 -8.60 13.84 -4.26
N ASP A 249 -7.44 13.21 -4.12
CA ASP A 249 -6.24 13.83 -3.55
C ASP A 249 -5.82 15.08 -4.33
N VAL A 250 -5.78 14.99 -5.66
CA VAL A 250 -5.48 16.12 -6.54
C VAL A 250 -6.51 17.24 -6.36
N VAL A 251 -7.81 16.93 -6.39
CA VAL A 251 -8.87 17.94 -6.26
C VAL A 251 -8.83 18.63 -4.89
N VAL A 252 -8.67 17.87 -3.81
CA VAL A 252 -8.54 18.42 -2.45
C VAL A 252 -7.32 19.32 -2.37
N MET A 253 -6.18 18.89 -2.90
CA MET A 253 -4.94 19.65 -2.87
C MET A 253 -4.95 20.91 -3.72
N LEU A 254 -5.62 20.89 -4.88
CA LEU A 254 -5.73 22.04 -5.78
C LEU A 254 -6.77 23.07 -5.30
N LEU A 255 -7.72 22.68 -4.45
CA LEU A 255 -8.81 23.55 -3.99
C LEU A 255 -8.36 24.94 -3.48
N PRO A 256 -7.32 25.10 -2.63
CA PRO A 256 -6.93 26.41 -2.12
C PRO A 256 -6.10 27.25 -3.10
N LEU A 257 -5.49 26.65 -4.14
CA LEU A 257 -4.54 27.34 -5.04
C LEU A 257 -5.12 28.57 -5.76
N PRO A 258 -6.29 28.50 -6.40
CA PRO A 258 -6.87 29.66 -7.07
C PRO A 258 -7.13 30.83 -6.12
N LEU A 259 -7.43 30.53 -4.85
CA LEU A 259 -7.68 31.53 -3.83
C LEU A 259 -6.37 32.13 -3.29
N LEU A 260 -5.31 31.33 -3.19
CA LEU A 260 -3.96 31.83 -2.88
C LEU A 260 -3.45 32.82 -3.93
N LEU A 261 -3.75 32.60 -5.20
CA LEU A 261 -3.30 33.46 -6.30
C LEU A 261 -4.08 34.78 -6.37
N LYS A 262 -5.35 34.79 -5.93
CA LYS A 262 -6.24 35.96 -6.04
C LYS A 262 -6.31 36.81 -4.77
N LEU A 263 -5.98 36.26 -3.61
CA LEU A 263 -6.22 36.92 -2.32
C LEU A 263 -4.91 37.26 -1.62
N ASN A 264 -4.72 38.54 -1.27
CA ASN A 264 -3.64 39.05 -0.41
C ASN A 264 -3.78 38.51 1.02
N LEU A 265 -3.50 37.22 1.20
CA LEU A 265 -3.54 36.58 2.50
C LEU A 265 -2.33 37.00 3.34
N PRO A 266 -2.51 37.21 4.65
CA PRO A 266 -1.39 37.45 5.55
C PRO A 266 -0.40 36.27 5.48
N LEU A 267 0.90 36.55 5.54
CA LEU A 267 1.96 35.57 5.29
C LEU A 267 1.79 34.29 6.12
N ALA A 268 1.33 34.40 7.36
CA ALA A 268 1.07 33.24 8.23
C ALA A 268 -0.05 32.29 7.75
N LYS A 269 -1.05 32.78 7.00
CA LYS A 269 -2.03 31.90 6.32
C LYS A 269 -1.40 31.28 5.07
N LYS A 270 -0.63 32.07 4.32
CA LYS A 270 0.06 31.61 3.10
C LYS A 270 1.05 30.47 3.38
N ILE A 271 1.90 30.62 4.39
CA ILE A 271 2.89 29.60 4.79
C ILE A 271 2.22 28.26 5.13
N ARG A 272 1.12 28.29 5.90
CA ARG A 272 0.37 27.07 6.27
C ARG A 272 -0.19 26.32 5.07
N VAL A 273 -0.69 27.04 4.07
CA VAL A 273 -1.25 26.39 2.88
C VAL A 273 -0.13 25.89 1.96
N ILE A 274 0.96 26.65 1.81
CA ILE A 274 2.13 26.23 1.03
C ILE A 274 2.77 24.98 1.64
N SER A 275 2.92 24.91 2.97
CA SER A 275 3.52 23.74 3.61
C SER A 275 2.68 22.47 3.41
N MET A 276 1.34 22.57 3.47
CA MET A 276 0.45 21.45 3.13
C MET A 276 0.59 21.05 1.65
N PHE A 277 0.70 22.03 0.76
CA PHE A 277 0.85 21.76 -0.67
C PHE A 277 2.16 21.01 -0.96
N SER A 278 3.28 21.40 -0.36
CA SER A 278 4.56 20.71 -0.54
C SER A 278 4.48 19.22 -0.16
N VAL A 279 3.83 18.90 0.97
CA VAL A 279 3.66 17.50 1.41
C VAL A 279 2.60 16.77 0.58
N GLY A 280 1.57 17.48 0.12
CA GLY A 280 0.51 16.91 -0.72
C GLY A 280 1.00 16.32 -2.04
N ILE A 281 2.07 16.88 -2.63
CA ILE A 281 2.66 16.34 -3.87
C ILE A 281 3.20 14.93 -3.60
N LEU A 282 3.84 14.73 -2.45
CA LEU A 282 4.41 13.44 -2.06
C LEU A 282 3.32 12.37 -1.88
N ILE A 283 2.14 12.76 -1.35
CA ILE A 283 0.98 11.86 -1.23
C ILE A 283 0.53 11.39 -2.61
N ILE A 284 0.38 12.32 -3.56
CA ILE A 284 -0.05 12.00 -4.93
C ILE A 284 0.97 11.07 -5.62
N VAL A 285 2.26 11.37 -5.48
CA VAL A 285 3.33 10.52 -6.05
C VAL A 285 3.29 9.11 -5.46
N ALA A 286 3.18 8.99 -4.13
CA ALA A 286 3.06 7.69 -3.46
C ALA A 286 1.83 6.91 -3.94
N GLY A 287 0.68 7.59 -4.08
CA GLY A 287 -0.55 6.99 -4.60
C GLY A 287 -0.42 6.50 -6.05
N ILE A 288 0.25 7.26 -6.93
CA ILE A 288 0.52 6.85 -8.32
C ILE A 288 1.42 5.62 -8.37
N LEU A 289 2.50 5.60 -7.58
CA LEU A 289 3.39 4.45 -7.49
C LEU A 289 2.64 3.21 -6.98
N ARG A 290 1.89 3.36 -5.88
CA ARG A 290 1.03 2.30 -5.35
C ARG A 290 0.07 1.75 -6.41
N LEU A 291 -0.56 2.63 -7.19
CA LEU A 291 -1.47 2.24 -8.26
C LEU A 291 -0.76 1.43 -9.35
N SER A 292 0.42 1.87 -9.78
CA SER A 292 1.22 1.15 -10.78
C SER A 292 1.54 -0.27 -10.33
N HIS A 293 1.98 -0.44 -9.08
CA HIS A 293 2.31 -1.75 -8.52
C HIS A 293 1.06 -2.61 -8.24
N LEU A 294 -0.07 -1.99 -7.91
CA LEU A 294 -1.35 -2.69 -7.80
C LEU A 294 -1.77 -3.32 -9.13
N TYR A 295 -1.67 -2.56 -10.23
CA TYR A 295 -1.99 -3.08 -11.56
C TYR A 295 -1.08 -4.25 -11.97
N HIS A 296 0.19 -4.20 -11.59
CA HIS A 296 1.12 -5.30 -11.85
C HIS A 296 0.78 -6.55 -11.01
N SER A 297 0.47 -6.37 -9.73
CA SER A 297 0.17 -7.49 -8.82
C SER A 297 -1.08 -8.28 -9.21
N ILE A 298 -2.14 -7.60 -9.67
CA ILE A 298 -3.38 -8.28 -10.09
C ILE A 298 -3.23 -9.11 -11.36
N THR A 299 -2.14 -8.95 -12.11
CA THR A 299 -1.85 -9.69 -13.35
C THR A 299 -0.92 -10.89 -13.18
N THR A 300 -0.42 -11.13 -11.97
CA THR A 300 0.59 -12.18 -11.68
C THR A 300 0.13 -13.11 -10.56
N TYR A 301 0.57 -14.36 -10.53
CA TYR A 301 0.30 -15.25 -9.38
C TYR A 301 1.18 -14.97 -8.17
N ASN A 302 2.29 -14.25 -8.34
CA ASN A 302 3.19 -13.88 -7.25
C ASN A 302 2.70 -12.66 -6.45
N ILE A 303 1.47 -12.76 -5.95
CA ILE A 303 0.78 -11.70 -5.21
C ILE A 303 1.49 -11.31 -3.91
N THR A 304 2.25 -12.22 -3.30
CA THR A 304 2.96 -11.93 -2.05
C THR A 304 4.14 -10.99 -2.29
N TYR A 305 4.98 -11.31 -3.28
CA TYR A 305 6.15 -10.49 -3.62
C TYR A 305 5.74 -9.09 -4.09
N ASN A 306 4.79 -9.04 -5.03
CA ASN A 306 4.26 -7.78 -5.59
C ASN A 306 3.40 -7.02 -4.57
N GLY A 307 2.71 -7.74 -3.68
CA GLY A 307 1.97 -7.19 -2.55
C GLY A 307 2.84 -6.39 -1.58
N GLY A 308 4.09 -6.80 -1.39
CA GLY A 308 5.07 -6.05 -0.59
C GLY A 308 5.24 -4.60 -1.07
N GLU A 309 5.27 -4.38 -2.39
CA GLU A 309 5.35 -3.03 -2.99
C GLU A 309 4.13 -2.18 -2.70
N ILE A 310 2.97 -2.78 -2.89
CA ILE A 310 1.69 -2.12 -2.65
C ILE A 310 1.60 -1.67 -1.19
N SER A 311 2.03 -2.52 -0.26
CA SER A 311 2.01 -2.20 1.17
C SER A 311 2.98 -1.08 1.54
N TYR A 312 4.25 -1.13 1.13
CA TYR A 312 5.17 -0.08 1.57
C TYR A 312 4.84 1.28 0.93
N TYR A 313 4.37 1.33 -0.32
CA TYR A 313 3.87 2.58 -0.90
C TYR A 313 2.59 3.05 -0.23
N GLY A 314 1.72 2.13 0.21
CA GLY A 314 0.53 2.44 1.02
C GLY A 314 0.90 3.04 2.37
N VAL A 315 1.87 2.47 3.07
CA VAL A 315 2.41 3.02 4.33
C VAL A 315 2.98 4.41 4.10
N ILE A 316 3.77 4.63 3.04
CA ILE A 316 4.28 5.96 2.68
C ILE A 316 3.12 6.94 2.44
N GLU A 317 2.12 6.56 1.64
CA GLU A 317 0.95 7.41 1.35
C GLU A 317 0.17 7.76 2.62
N GLY A 318 -0.09 6.78 3.50
CA GLY A 318 -0.80 6.95 4.75
C GLY A 318 -0.04 7.80 5.77
N ASP A 319 1.23 7.51 6.00
CA ASP A 319 2.07 8.24 6.95
C ASP A 319 2.33 9.68 6.49
N VAL A 320 2.62 9.90 5.20
CA VAL A 320 2.77 11.26 4.63
C VAL A 320 1.44 12.02 4.72
N SER A 321 0.30 11.35 4.57
CA SER A 321 -1.02 11.97 4.79
C SER A 321 -1.17 12.47 6.22
N VAL A 322 -0.79 11.66 7.23
CA VAL A 322 -0.78 12.10 8.63
C VAL A 322 0.15 13.30 8.81
N MET A 323 1.37 13.25 8.28
CA MET A 323 2.30 14.37 8.35
C MET A 323 1.71 15.65 7.75
N CYS A 324 1.03 15.55 6.60
CA CYS A 324 0.35 16.67 5.96
C CYS A 324 -0.72 17.30 6.86
N THR A 325 -1.54 16.47 7.52
CA THR A 325 -2.54 16.99 8.48
C THR A 325 -1.90 17.72 9.66
N CYS A 326 -0.68 17.34 10.05
CA CYS A 326 0.08 17.96 11.14
C CYS A 326 0.72 19.31 10.74
N MET A 327 1.02 19.54 9.47
CA MET A 327 1.74 20.73 8.99
C MET A 327 1.13 22.07 9.43
N PRO A 328 -0.20 22.28 9.42
CA PRO A 328 -0.78 23.52 9.92
C PRO A 328 -0.51 23.86 11.37
N ALA A 329 -0.51 22.83 12.23
CA ALA A 329 -0.26 22.99 13.65
C ALA A 329 1.23 23.30 13.88
N ILE A 330 2.11 22.60 13.17
CA ILE A 330 3.56 22.83 13.22
C ILE A 330 3.92 24.23 12.74
N ALA A 331 3.37 24.68 11.62
CA ALA A 331 3.59 26.05 11.14
C ALA A 331 3.11 27.13 12.13
N ALA A 332 2.03 26.86 12.87
CA ALA A 332 1.57 27.74 13.94
C ALA A 332 2.52 27.73 15.15
N LEU A 333 3.07 26.57 15.51
CA LEU A 333 4.05 26.40 16.59
C LEU A 333 5.38 27.09 16.26
N LEU A 334 5.91 26.89 15.05
CA LEU A 334 7.14 27.53 14.58
C LEU A 334 7.04 29.06 14.64
N LYS A 335 5.88 29.63 14.30
CA LYS A 335 5.65 31.08 14.43
C LYS A 335 5.71 31.57 15.89
N ARG A 336 5.24 30.76 16.85
CA ARG A 336 5.28 31.12 18.29
C ARG A 336 6.70 31.01 18.86
N LEU A 337 7.46 30.00 18.44
CA LEU A 337 8.82 29.73 18.94
C LEU A 337 9.88 30.62 18.27
N LEU A 338 9.70 30.97 16.99
CA LEU A 338 10.63 31.78 16.21
C LEU A 338 9.98 33.05 15.65
N PRO A 339 9.44 33.95 16.51
CA PRO A 339 8.78 35.16 16.04
C PRO A 339 9.73 36.08 15.27
N ARG A 340 11.05 36.01 15.53
CA ARG A 340 12.08 36.85 14.89
C ARG A 340 12.46 36.40 13.48
N CYS A 341 12.31 35.14 13.11
CA CYS A 341 12.64 34.63 11.77
C CYS A 341 11.45 34.68 10.79
N LEU A 342 10.22 34.84 11.30
CA LEU A 342 8.98 34.86 10.51
C LEU A 342 8.22 36.20 10.61
N ALA A 343 8.88 37.24 11.14
CA ALA A 343 8.39 38.62 11.16
C ALA A 343 8.90 39.37 9.93
N GLN A 344 8.33 39.08 8.77
CA GLN A 344 8.32 39.98 7.61
C GLN A 344 7.05 39.73 6.80
#